data_AF-A0A7C5GHF6-F1
#
_entry.id   AF-A0A7C5GHF6-F1
#
_cell.length_a   1.000
_cell.length_b   1.000
_cell.length_c   1.000
_cell.angle_alpha   90.00
_cell.angle_beta   90.00
_cell.angle_gamma   90.00
#
_symmetry.space_group_name_H-M   'P 1'
#
loop_
_entity.id
_entity.type
_entity.pdbx_description
1 polymer ?
#
loop_
_entity_poly.entity_id
_entity_poly.type
_entity_poly.pdbx_seq_one_letter_code
_entity_poly.pdbx_strand_id
1 'polypeptide(L)'
;MSLDRLGLSPEILQAIKEKGYERATPIQQKLIPAIFSGSDIIAGAMTGTGKTAGFALPILDKLSKKAIDNIHYPQAIIITPTRELAKQVYSSIEQYGKYTPLKSVVLYGGANMTTQAKKLRAGVDIIVSTSGRLLEHIKEKNILLDRVEYLVLDEADTI
;
A
#
# COMPACT_ATOMS: atom_id res chain seq x y z
N MET A 1 7.12 12.17 18.24
CA MET A 1 5.86 11.57 18.75
C MET A 1 5.94 10.05 18.59
N SER A 2 5.37 9.28 19.52
CA SER A 2 5.35 7.82 19.43
C SER A 2 4.31 7.35 18.42
N LEU A 3 4.58 6.25 17.70
CA LEU A 3 3.69 5.72 16.65
C LEU A 3 2.33 5.23 17.20
N ASP A 4 2.30 4.73 18.44
CA ASP A 4 1.06 4.33 19.14
C ASP A 4 0.08 5.48 19.35
N ARG A 5 0.54 6.73 19.35
CA ARG A 5 -0.31 7.90 19.51
C ARG A 5 -0.96 8.36 18.21
N LEU A 6 -0.70 7.68 17.09
CA LEU A 6 -1.24 8.06 15.79
C LEU A 6 -2.55 7.36 15.44
N GLY A 7 -3.11 6.52 16.32
CA GLY A 7 -4.42 5.89 16.13
C GLY A 7 -4.41 4.60 15.30
N LEU A 8 -3.25 3.94 15.19
CA LEU A 8 -3.08 2.66 14.50
C LEU A 8 -3.59 1.49 15.36
N SER A 9 -4.11 0.44 14.72
CA SER A 9 -4.61 -0.76 15.38
C SER A 9 -3.49 -1.57 16.06
N PRO A 10 -3.83 -2.42 17.06
CA PRO A 10 -2.87 -3.28 17.73
C PRO A 10 -2.05 -4.16 16.78
N GLU A 11 -2.67 -4.68 15.71
CA GLU A 11 -2.04 -5.56 14.71
C GLU A 11 -0.94 -4.82 13.95
N ILE A 12 -1.21 -3.59 13.51
CA ILE A 12 -0.24 -2.73 12.83
C ILE A 12 0.89 -2.32 13.79
N LEU A 13 0.53 -1.95 15.03
CA LEU A 13 1.51 -1.59 16.06
C LEU A 13 2.45 -2.75 16.40
N GLN A 14 1.94 -3.98 16.42
CA GLN A 14 2.75 -5.19 16.61
C GLN A 14 3.76 -5.36 15.47
N ALA A 15 3.30 -5.27 14.21
CA ALA A 15 4.15 -5.42 13.03
C ALA A 15 5.31 -4.39 12.99
N ILE A 16 5.03 -3.12 13.29
CA ILE A 16 6.07 -2.09 13.26
C ILE A 16 7.03 -2.16 14.46
N LYS A 17 6.58 -2.65 15.63
CA LYS A 17 7.46 -2.90 16.77
C LYS A 17 8.50 -3.97 16.45
N GLU A 18 8.11 -5.04 15.75
CA GLU A 18 9.06 -6.08 15.28
C GLU A 18 10.11 -5.54 14.31
N LYS A 19 9.81 -4.44 13.61
CA LYS A 19 10.75 -3.72 12.74
C LYS A 19 11.64 -2.73 13.48
N GLY A 20 11.46 -2.57 14.80
CA GLY A 20 12.18 -1.57 15.60
C GLY A 20 11.70 -0.14 15.36
N TYR A 21 10.47 0.05 14.88
CA TYR A 21 9.93 1.39 14.67
C TYR A 21 9.35 1.91 15.98
N GLU A 22 10.13 2.73 16.69
CA GLU A 22 9.71 3.29 17.98
C GLU A 22 9.10 4.68 17.86
N ARG A 23 9.59 5.49 16.92
CA ARG A 23 9.22 6.91 16.79
C ARG A 23 8.81 7.24 15.37
N ALA A 24 7.72 7.99 15.24
CA ALA A 24 7.25 8.48 13.95
C ALA A 24 8.20 9.54 13.40
N THR A 25 8.60 9.42 12.13
CA THR A 25 9.36 10.47 11.44
C THR A 25 8.51 11.74 11.25
N PRO A 26 9.11 12.92 11.00
CA PRO A 26 8.34 14.15 10.82
C PRO A 26 7.29 14.07 9.71
N ILE A 27 7.58 13.36 8.61
CA ILE A 27 6.61 13.16 7.54
C ILE A 27 5.47 12.23 7.97
N GLN A 28 5.75 11.15 8.71
CA GLN A 28 4.72 10.24 9.24
C GLN A 28 3.78 10.93 10.22
N GLN A 29 4.30 11.82 11.08
CA GLN A 29 3.49 12.58 12.05
C GLN A 29 2.45 13.49 11.37
N LYS A 30 2.71 13.92 10.13
CA LYS A 30 1.79 14.76 9.35
C LYS A 30 0.90 13.92 8.42
N LEU A 31 1.51 12.94 7.74
CA LEU A 31 0.87 12.16 6.70
C LEU A 31 -0.18 11.18 7.26
N ILE A 32 0.13 10.51 8.37
CA ILE A 32 -0.76 9.50 8.95
C ILE A 32 -2.11 10.11 9.38
N PRO A 33 -2.14 11.20 10.17
CA PRO A 33 -3.42 11.85 10.52
C PRO A 33 -4.18 12.39 9.32
N ALA A 34 -3.48 12.94 8.32
CA ALA A 34 -4.10 13.48 7.11
C ALA A 34 -4.78 12.40 6.25
N ILE A 35 -4.19 11.20 6.15
CA ILE A 35 -4.84 10.08 5.46
C ILE A 35 -6.06 9.59 6.25
N PHE A 36 -5.98 9.60 7.58
CA PHE A 36 -7.14 9.22 8.41
C PHE A 36 -8.32 10.18 8.32
N SER A 37 -8.09 11.47 8.02
CA SER A 37 -9.17 12.44 7.75
C SER A 37 -9.81 12.27 6.38
N GLY A 38 -9.26 11.42 5.50
CA GLY A 38 -9.79 11.19 4.15
C GLY A 38 -9.53 12.36 3.19
N SER A 39 -8.48 13.15 3.44
CA SER A 39 -8.10 14.29 2.62
C SER A 39 -7.16 13.87 1.48
N ASP A 40 -7.27 14.53 0.33
CA ASP A 40 -6.28 14.42 -0.75
C ASP A 40 -4.98 15.13 -0.34
N ILE A 41 -3.83 14.52 -0.62
CA ILE A 41 -2.54 14.94 -0.09
C ILE A 41 -1.48 14.98 -1.19
N ILE A 42 -0.76 16.09 -1.25
CA ILE A 42 0.52 16.20 -1.94
C ILE A 42 1.61 16.30 -0.88
N ALA A 43 2.52 15.32 -0.87
CA ALA A 43 3.58 15.23 0.12
C ALA A 43 4.97 15.29 -0.54
N GLY A 44 5.65 16.42 -0.40
CA GLY A 44 7.05 16.57 -0.80
C GLY A 44 7.99 16.12 0.31
N ALA A 45 8.69 14.99 0.12
CA ALA A 45 9.78 14.59 1.01
C ALA A 45 10.83 13.76 0.26
N MET A 46 12.08 13.83 0.74
CA MET A 46 13.19 13.04 0.20
C MET A 46 12.96 11.54 0.39
N THR A 47 13.60 10.72 -0.44
CA THR A 47 13.65 9.27 -0.25
C THR A 47 14.30 8.92 1.10
N GLY A 48 13.93 7.76 1.68
CA GLY A 48 14.44 7.35 2.99
C GLY A 48 13.87 8.09 4.21
N THR A 49 12.95 9.03 4.04
CA THR A 49 12.33 9.78 5.16
C THR A 49 11.16 9.04 5.86
N GLY A 50 10.84 7.83 5.40
CA GLY A 50 9.74 7.03 5.95
C GLY A 50 8.37 7.31 5.32
N LYS A 51 8.33 7.90 4.10
CA LYS A 51 7.10 8.12 3.31
C LYS A 51 6.26 6.86 3.14
N THR A 52 6.89 5.73 2.81
CA THR A 52 6.21 4.44 2.60
C THR A 52 5.37 4.04 3.80
N ALA A 53 5.96 4.01 5.00
CA ALA A 53 5.19 3.77 6.22
C ALA A 53 4.14 4.86 6.49
N GLY A 54 4.45 6.11 6.14
CA GLY A 54 3.53 7.24 6.30
C GLY A 54 2.21 7.08 5.55
N PHE A 55 2.21 6.50 4.35
CA PHE A 55 0.96 6.16 3.64
C PHE A 55 0.47 4.75 3.91
N ALA A 56 1.37 3.77 4.04
CA ALA A 56 1.01 2.36 4.14
C ALA A 56 0.27 2.04 5.44
N LEU A 57 0.76 2.55 6.57
CA LEU A 57 0.20 2.25 7.89
C LEU A 57 -1.28 2.67 8.03
N PRO A 58 -1.69 3.91 7.70
CA PRO A 58 -3.09 4.30 7.80
C PRO A 58 -3.99 3.61 6.77
N ILE A 59 -3.48 3.31 5.56
CA ILE A 59 -4.26 2.56 4.56
C ILE A 59 -4.51 1.13 5.04
N LEU A 60 -3.48 0.43 5.49
CA LEU A 60 -3.60 -0.93 6.04
C LEU A 60 -4.57 -0.97 7.23
N ASP A 61 -4.47 -0.01 8.15
CA ASP A 61 -5.37 0.10 9.30
C ASP A 61 -6.85 0.26 8.87
N LYS A 62 -7.12 1.17 7.92
CA LYS A 62 -8.49 1.42 7.43
C LYS A 62 -9.07 0.22 6.69
N LEU A 63 -8.27 -0.41 5.82
CA LEU A 63 -8.71 -1.58 5.06
C LEU A 63 -8.92 -2.79 5.97
N SER A 64 -8.03 -3.03 6.94
CA SER A 64 -8.16 -4.15 7.88
C SER A 64 -9.47 -4.08 8.68
N LYS A 65 -9.89 -2.88 9.09
CA LYS A 65 -11.16 -2.66 9.80
C LYS A 65 -12.41 -2.88 8.94
N LYS A 66 -12.27 -2.81 7.61
CA LYS A 66 -13.34 -3.05 6.64
C LYS A 66 -13.32 -4.46 6.05
N ALA A 67 -12.28 -5.23 6.34
CA ALA A 67 -12.09 -6.56 5.76
C ALA A 67 -13.27 -7.46 6.12
N ILE A 68 -13.81 -8.11 5.10
CA ILE A 68 -14.87 -9.11 5.25
C ILE A 68 -14.24 -10.47 4.99
N ASP A 69 -14.48 -11.43 5.88
CA ASP A 69 -13.86 -12.75 5.81
C ASP A 69 -13.96 -13.37 4.41
N ASN A 70 -12.80 -13.75 3.87
CA ASN A 70 -12.62 -14.42 2.57
C ASN A 70 -13.11 -13.66 1.33
N ILE A 71 -13.47 -12.38 1.43
CA ILE A 71 -13.85 -11.55 0.28
C ILE A 71 -12.78 -10.49 0.06
N HIS A 72 -12.05 -10.60 -1.05
CA HIS A 72 -10.95 -9.69 -1.38
C HIS A 72 -11.17 -9.07 -2.76
N TYR A 73 -11.05 -7.75 -2.83
CA TYR A 73 -11.11 -6.97 -4.06
C TYR A 73 -10.22 -5.74 -3.93
N PRO A 74 -9.64 -5.21 -5.03
CA PRO A 74 -8.70 -4.10 -4.91
C PRO A 74 -9.37 -2.86 -4.29
N GLN A 75 -8.85 -2.43 -3.14
CA GLN A 75 -9.27 -1.23 -2.42
C GLN A 75 -8.19 -0.16 -2.37
N ALA A 76 -6.91 -0.53 -2.55
CA ALA A 76 -5.81 0.40 -2.67
C ALA A 76 -4.90 0.07 -3.85
N ILE A 77 -4.46 1.12 -4.55
CA ILE A 77 -3.44 1.05 -5.60
C ILE A 77 -2.29 1.96 -5.22
N ILE A 78 -1.07 1.44 -5.28
CA ILE A 78 0.16 2.20 -5.12
C ILE A 78 0.95 2.09 -6.41
N ILE A 79 1.13 3.21 -7.10
CA ILE A 79 1.91 3.30 -8.34
C ILE A 79 3.32 3.81 -8.01
N THR A 80 4.32 3.11 -8.53
CA THR A 80 5.74 3.46 -8.39
C THR A 80 6.41 3.50 -9.77
N PRO A 81 7.42 4.34 -10.02
CA PRO A 81 8.09 4.49 -11.32
C PRO A 81 8.84 3.23 -11.78
N THR A 82 9.43 2.48 -10.86
CA THR A 82 10.33 1.36 -11.20
C THR A 82 9.88 0.04 -10.59
N ARG A 83 10.31 -1.07 -11.18
CA ARG A 83 10.06 -2.41 -10.66
C ARG A 83 10.71 -2.61 -9.28
N GLU A 84 11.89 -2.06 -9.10
CA GLU A 84 12.69 -2.17 -7.89
C GLU A 84 11.98 -1.45 -6.73
N LEU A 85 11.46 -0.25 -6.98
CA LEU A 85 10.66 0.48 -6.00
C LEU A 85 9.33 -0.22 -5.72
N ALA A 86 8.64 -0.74 -6.75
CA ALA A 86 7.42 -1.53 -6.56
C ALA A 86 7.64 -2.72 -5.61
N LYS A 87 8.76 -3.44 -5.77
CA LYS A 87 9.12 -4.56 -4.88
C LYS A 87 9.44 -4.11 -3.46
N GLN A 88 10.13 -2.98 -3.31
CA GLN A 88 10.44 -2.43 -1.99
C GLN A 88 9.18 -2.01 -1.24
N VAL A 89 8.30 -1.25 -1.90
CA VAL A 89 7.01 -0.83 -1.34
C VAL A 89 6.13 -2.04 -1.02
N TYR A 90 6.04 -3.03 -1.92
CA TYR A 90 5.33 -4.28 -1.67
C TYR A 90 5.86 -5.03 -0.44
N SER A 91 7.18 -5.15 -0.30
CA SER A 91 7.80 -5.77 0.89
C SER A 91 7.44 -5.02 2.17
N SER A 92 7.40 -3.69 2.14
CA SER A 92 6.92 -2.89 3.27
C SER A 92 5.45 -3.15 3.59
N ILE A 93 4.58 -3.22 2.58
CA ILE A 93 3.15 -3.52 2.75
C ILE A 93 2.96 -4.88 3.42
N GLU A 94 3.61 -5.94 2.92
CA GLU A 94 3.55 -7.29 3.49
C GLU A 94 4.07 -7.32 4.94
N GLN A 95 5.12 -6.56 5.23
CA GLN A 95 5.69 -6.48 6.57
C GLN A 95 4.76 -5.79 7.56
N TYR A 96 4.20 -4.64 7.18
CA TYR A 96 3.31 -3.87 8.05
C TYR A 96 1.93 -4.53 8.20
N GLY A 97 1.47 -5.24 7.16
CA GLY A 97 0.19 -5.95 7.13
C GLY A 97 0.25 -7.38 7.68
N LYS A 98 1.41 -7.85 8.18
CA LYS A 98 1.65 -9.24 8.62
C LYS A 98 0.58 -9.83 9.54
N TYR A 99 -0.04 -9.01 10.39
CA TYR A 99 -1.06 -9.42 11.36
C TYR A 99 -2.49 -9.02 10.95
N THR A 100 -2.71 -8.69 9.67
CA THR A 100 -4.02 -8.34 9.11
C THR A 100 -4.48 -9.44 8.15
N PRO A 101 -5.80 -9.56 7.87
CA PRO A 101 -6.31 -10.51 6.88
C PRO A 101 -6.08 -10.05 5.43
N LEU A 102 -5.46 -8.88 5.22
CA LEU A 102 -5.30 -8.27 3.90
C LEU A 102 -4.32 -9.04 3.03
N LYS A 103 -4.63 -9.10 1.74
CA LYS A 103 -3.80 -9.68 0.69
C LYS A 103 -3.28 -8.58 -0.21
N SER A 104 -1.99 -8.64 -0.56
CA SER A 104 -1.40 -7.70 -1.49
C SER A 104 -0.70 -8.40 -2.66
N VAL A 105 -0.57 -7.70 -3.79
CA VAL A 105 0.18 -8.16 -4.96
C VAL A 105 1.05 -7.07 -5.54
N VAL A 106 2.19 -7.47 -6.10
CA VAL A 106 3.06 -6.59 -6.88
C VAL A 106 2.98 -6.92 -8.36
N LEU A 107 2.80 -5.88 -9.19
CA LEU A 107 2.65 -5.99 -10.64
C LEU A 107 3.66 -5.11 -11.38
N TYR A 108 4.53 -5.70 -12.19
CA TYR A 108 5.51 -4.95 -13.00
C TYR A 108 5.86 -5.65 -14.31
N GLY A 109 6.45 -4.89 -15.24
CA GLY A 109 6.96 -5.36 -16.54
C GLY A 109 8.08 -6.41 -16.42
N GLY A 110 8.18 -7.31 -17.39
CA GLY A 110 9.23 -8.36 -17.42
C GLY A 110 8.99 -9.57 -16.52
N ALA A 111 7.93 -9.59 -15.70
CA ALA A 111 7.42 -10.80 -15.08
C ALA A 111 6.26 -11.41 -15.88
N ASN A 112 5.98 -12.70 -15.67
CA ASN A 112 4.94 -13.43 -16.38
C ASN A 112 3.53 -12.88 -16.10
N MET A 113 2.82 -12.50 -17.17
CA MET A 113 1.48 -11.93 -17.11
C MET A 113 0.46 -12.89 -16.49
N THR A 114 0.44 -14.15 -16.97
CA THR A 114 -0.50 -15.18 -16.51
C THR A 114 -0.37 -15.46 -15.01
N THR A 115 0.85 -15.45 -14.48
CA THR A 115 1.10 -15.62 -13.03
C THR A 115 0.54 -14.45 -12.23
N GLN A 116 0.74 -13.21 -12.70
CA GLN A 116 0.16 -12.02 -12.06
C GLN A 116 -1.37 -12.04 -12.13
N ALA A 117 -1.95 -12.38 -13.29
CA ALA A 117 -3.39 -12.52 -13.48
C ALA A 117 -4.01 -13.63 -12.60
N LYS A 118 -3.29 -14.73 -12.36
CA LYS A 118 -3.72 -15.77 -11.40
C LYS A 118 -3.80 -15.23 -9.97
N LYS A 119 -2.81 -14.43 -9.53
CA LYS A 119 -2.83 -13.82 -8.20
C LYS A 119 -3.99 -12.83 -8.05
N LEU A 120 -4.23 -11.99 -9.06
CA LEU A 120 -5.35 -11.05 -9.07
C LEU A 120 -6.70 -11.77 -8.96
N ARG A 121 -6.89 -12.86 -9.72
CA ARG A 121 -8.11 -13.69 -9.65
C ARG A 121 -8.30 -14.41 -8.32
N ALA A 122 -7.24 -14.65 -7.55
CA ALA A 122 -7.34 -15.24 -6.22
C ALA A 122 -7.90 -14.25 -5.16
N GLY A 123 -8.07 -12.97 -5.54
CA GLY A 123 -8.54 -11.92 -4.66
C GLY A 123 -7.39 -11.23 -3.93
N VAL A 124 -7.31 -9.90 -4.07
CA VAL A 124 -6.30 -9.05 -3.45
C VAL A 124 -6.94 -7.74 -3.02
N ASP A 125 -6.48 -7.16 -1.90
CA ASP A 125 -6.98 -5.89 -1.36
C ASP A 125 -6.09 -4.71 -1.77
N ILE A 126 -4.79 -4.96 -1.91
CA ILE A 126 -3.78 -3.93 -2.21
C ILE A 126 -2.96 -4.32 -3.44
N ILE A 127 -2.86 -3.40 -4.39
CA ILE A 127 -2.03 -3.55 -5.58
C ILE A 127 -0.87 -2.56 -5.51
N VAL A 128 0.37 -3.04 -5.59
CA VAL A 128 1.56 -2.22 -5.81
C VAL A 128 2.01 -2.43 -7.25
N SER A 129 2.19 -1.39 -8.05
CA SER A 129 2.47 -1.58 -9.48
C SER A 129 3.27 -0.47 -10.13
N THR A 130 3.97 -0.81 -11.22
CA THR A 130 4.38 0.17 -12.23
C THR A 130 3.21 0.49 -13.16
N SER A 131 3.01 1.77 -13.50
CA SER A 131 1.87 2.27 -14.28
C SER A 131 1.57 1.45 -15.54
N GLY A 132 2.57 1.17 -16.37
CA GLY A 132 2.41 0.40 -17.61
C GLY A 132 1.83 -1.01 -17.40
N ARG A 133 2.30 -1.75 -16.39
CA ARG A 133 1.80 -3.11 -16.13
C ARG A 133 0.37 -3.11 -15.59
N LEU A 134 0.03 -2.16 -14.73
CA LEU A 134 -1.35 -1.99 -14.26
C LEU A 134 -2.29 -1.75 -15.45
N LEU A 135 -1.91 -0.86 -16.37
CA LEU A 135 -2.69 -0.57 -17.59
C LEU A 135 -2.88 -1.80 -18.49
N GLU A 136 -1.84 -2.62 -18.65
CA GLU A 136 -1.96 -3.89 -19.40
C GLU A 136 -2.98 -4.83 -18.75
N HIS A 137 -2.94 -5.00 -17.42
CA HIS A 137 -3.91 -5.85 -16.72
C HIS A 137 -5.36 -5.31 -16.83
N ILE A 138 -5.54 -3.99 -16.79
CA ILE A 138 -6.85 -3.35 -17.01
C ILE A 138 -7.36 -3.64 -18.43
N LYS A 139 -6.52 -3.47 -19.45
CA LYS A 139 -6.88 -3.74 -20.86
C LYS A 139 -7.26 -5.19 -21.09
N GLU A 140 -6.54 -6.12 -20.46
CA GLU A 140 -6.84 -7.56 -20.50
C GLU A 140 -8.02 -7.96 -19.60
N LYS A 141 -8.66 -7.02 -18.89
CA LYS A 141 -9.78 -7.27 -17.97
C LYS A 141 -9.43 -8.25 -16.84
N ASN A 142 -8.17 -8.25 -16.40
CA ASN A 142 -7.71 -9.07 -15.28
C ASN A 142 -8.12 -8.49 -13.91
N ILE A 143 -8.54 -7.23 -13.86
CA ILE A 143 -8.79 -6.48 -12.63
C ILE A 143 -10.04 -5.60 -12.80
N LEU A 144 -10.86 -5.51 -11.75
CA LEU A 144 -11.91 -4.50 -11.59
C LEU A 144 -11.49 -3.53 -10.48
N LEU A 145 -11.63 -2.24 -10.73
CA LEU A 145 -11.16 -1.15 -9.85
C LEU A 145 -12.30 -0.31 -9.27
N ASP A 146 -13.54 -0.81 -9.36
CA ASP A 146 -14.77 -0.15 -8.92
C ASP A 146 -14.85 0.09 -7.41
N ARG A 147 -14.00 -0.60 -6.63
CA ARG A 147 -13.95 -0.51 -5.16
C ARG A 147 -12.66 0.11 -4.62
N VAL A 148 -11.85 0.71 -5.50
CA VAL A 148 -10.62 1.38 -5.09
C VAL A 148 -10.98 2.67 -4.34
N GLU A 149 -10.55 2.75 -3.10
CA GLU A 149 -10.73 3.92 -2.22
C GLU A 149 -9.45 4.74 -2.10
N TYR A 150 -8.28 4.10 -2.28
CA TYR A 150 -6.98 4.74 -2.12
C TYR A 150 -6.14 4.61 -3.38
N LEU A 151 -5.64 5.75 -3.87
CA LEU A 151 -4.62 5.81 -4.91
C LEU A 151 -3.40 6.55 -4.37
N VAL A 152 -2.24 5.93 -4.45
CA VAL A 152 -0.95 6.53 -4.09
C VAL A 152 -0.07 6.57 -5.33
N LEU A 153 0.52 7.73 -5.61
CA LEU A 153 1.56 7.92 -6.63
C LEU A 153 2.86 8.24 -5.90
N ASP A 154 3.76 7.26 -5.77
CA ASP A 154 5.06 7.45 -5.11
C ASP A 154 6.12 7.82 -6.14
N GLU A 155 6.92 8.85 -5.83
CA GLU A 155 7.86 9.48 -6.78
C GLU A 155 7.17 9.94 -8.09
N ALA A 156 6.01 10.60 -7.94
CA ALA A 156 5.15 11.04 -9.05
C ALA A 156 5.83 11.98 -10.07
N ASP A 157 6.90 12.65 -9.68
CA ASP A 157 7.76 13.45 -10.56
C ASP A 157 8.56 12.59 -11.57
N THR A 158 8.59 11.26 -11.37
CA THR A 158 9.33 10.30 -12.19
C THR A 158 8.44 9.23 -12.87
N ILE A 159 7.12 9.25 -12.62
CA ILE A 159 6.14 8.27 -13.16
C ILE A 159 5.80 8.57 -14.62
#